data_AF-A0AAN6IJ99-F1
#
_entry.id   AF-A0AAN6IJ99-F1
#
_cell.length_a   1.000
_cell.length_b   1.000
_cell.length_c   1.000
_cell.angle_alpha   90.00
_cell.angle_beta   90.00
_cell.angle_gamma   90.00
#
_symmetry.space_group_name_H-M   'P 1'
#
loop_
_entity.id
_entity.type
_entity.pdbx_description
1 polymer ?
#
loop_
_entity_poly.entity_id
_entity_poly.type
_entity_poly.pdbx_seq_one_letter_code
_entity_poly.pdbx_strand_id
1 'polypeptide(L)'
;MLAALASGAQASVCAHEFMSGGGAGGHRQTVNQAPLCSWQALFGALDFYAGHLRPGEPDPLAAPPPEIPDAEVALLRAFLRLCRSVIQHSVVARTAIYDSTELGAMTTMFALLACVVPVALKAALLDTVAAFGALDNDVLANSGAQADSVRRVVDEMARRIWAQLEQSQMLPTAGDGARALAVGRGSSGARGGIAYELEEVEAAAETYPETRAFVRLVAALIHVPADAVGVTAEAASAASASASVPADLGSAYRVPGVGPYVSFVLDSVLLKAEQRAYRVPDEKWRVYALALDVVER
;
A
#
# COMPACT_ATOMS: atom_id res chain seq x y z
N MET A 1 -10.22 6.34 17.97
CA MET A 1 -11.42 7.17 18.15
C MET A 1 -11.79 7.88 16.85
N LEU A 2 -10.99 8.83 16.35
CA LEU A 2 -11.30 9.54 15.09
C LEU A 2 -11.54 8.61 13.90
N ALA A 3 -10.75 7.53 13.76
CA ALA A 3 -10.96 6.55 12.70
C ALA A 3 -12.35 5.88 12.77
N ALA A 4 -12.88 5.64 13.97
CA ALA A 4 -14.22 5.07 14.12
C ALA A 4 -15.33 6.10 13.86
N LEU A 5 -15.07 7.38 14.10
CA LEU A 5 -16.01 8.47 13.81
C LEU A 5 -16.05 8.80 12.31
N ALA A 6 -14.95 8.56 11.58
CA ALA A 6 -14.84 8.77 10.15
C ALA A 6 -15.43 7.63 9.29
N SER A 7 -16.42 6.88 9.81
CA SER A 7 -17.01 5.71 9.15
C SER A 7 -18.13 6.05 8.14
N GLY A 8 -18.11 7.25 7.58
CA GLY A 8 -19.13 7.71 6.63
C GLY A 8 -18.65 8.91 5.82
N ALA A 9 -19.29 9.15 4.67
CA ALA A 9 -18.83 10.15 3.70
C ALA A 9 -18.69 11.55 4.31
N GLN A 10 -19.73 12.06 4.97
CA GLN A 10 -19.68 13.40 5.60
C GLN A 10 -18.71 13.46 6.79
N ALA A 11 -18.71 12.43 7.64
CA ALA A 11 -17.84 12.41 8.81
C ALA A 11 -16.35 12.33 8.43
N SER A 12 -16.02 11.62 7.35
CA SER A 12 -14.66 11.55 6.82
C SER A 12 -14.19 12.87 6.20
N VAL A 13 -15.09 13.64 5.57
CA VAL A 13 -14.79 15.02 5.10
C VAL A 13 -14.46 15.92 6.29
N CYS A 14 -15.29 15.93 7.35
CA CYS A 14 -15.00 16.74 8.54
C CYS A 14 -13.69 16.31 9.23
N ALA A 15 -13.43 15.00 9.30
CA ALA A 15 -12.17 14.49 9.85
C ALA A 15 -10.96 14.91 9.01
N HIS A 16 -11.08 14.90 7.67
CA HIS A 16 -10.06 15.42 6.77
C HIS A 16 -9.82 16.91 6.99
N GLU A 17 -10.87 17.74 7.04
CA GLU A 17 -10.76 19.17 7.31
C GLU A 17 -10.09 19.46 8.66
N PHE A 18 -10.48 18.74 9.71
CA PHE A 18 -9.85 18.86 11.02
C PHE A 18 -8.34 18.59 10.97
N MET A 19 -7.93 17.52 10.30
CA MET A 19 -6.53 17.11 10.18
C MET A 19 -5.70 17.98 9.20
N SER A 20 -6.36 18.66 8.26
CA SER A 20 -5.76 19.61 7.31
C SER A 20 -5.62 21.02 7.87
N GLY A 21 -6.08 21.29 9.11
CA GLY A 21 -6.01 22.61 9.75
C GLY A 21 -7.29 23.45 9.62
N GLY A 22 -8.38 22.88 9.10
CA GLY A 22 -9.69 23.51 8.90
C GLY A 22 -10.49 23.82 10.16
N GLY A 23 -9.94 23.56 11.35
CA GLY A 23 -10.52 23.99 12.64
C GLY A 23 -10.39 25.49 12.93
N ALA A 24 -10.26 26.35 11.91
CA ALA A 24 -10.15 27.81 12.03
C ALA A 24 -11.47 28.50 12.43
N GLY A 25 -12.41 27.77 13.02
CA GLY A 25 -13.66 28.28 13.57
C GLY A 25 -13.67 28.21 15.09
N GLY A 26 -12.98 29.15 15.76
CA GLY A 26 -13.35 29.54 17.12
C GLY A 26 -12.48 29.06 18.28
N HIS A 27 -11.16 29.32 18.24
CA HIS A 27 -10.40 29.91 19.37
C HIS A 27 -8.92 30.05 18.97
N ARG A 28 -8.55 31.28 18.59
CA ARG A 28 -7.22 31.89 18.71
C ARG A 28 -6.09 30.92 19.09
N GLN A 29 -5.39 30.40 18.07
CA GLN A 29 -4.06 29.82 18.22
C GLN A 29 -3.16 30.85 18.90
N THR A 30 -2.86 30.63 20.16
CA THR A 30 -1.74 31.27 20.83
C THR A 30 -0.46 30.58 20.36
N VAL A 31 0.30 31.26 19.51
CA VAL A 31 1.77 31.22 19.37
C VAL A 31 2.43 29.81 19.26
N ASN A 32 2.91 29.50 18.05
CA ASN A 32 4.07 28.62 17.75
C ASN A 32 4.01 27.11 18.01
N GLN A 33 2.84 26.47 18.16
CA GLN A 33 2.78 25.00 18.13
C GLN A 33 2.06 24.51 16.88
N ALA A 34 2.81 23.88 15.97
CA ALA A 34 2.22 23.09 14.91
C ALA A 34 1.25 22.07 15.54
N PRO A 35 0.07 21.83 14.94
CA PRO A 35 -0.88 20.87 15.48
C PRO A 35 -0.20 19.50 15.62
N LEU A 36 -0.14 18.99 16.85
CA LEU A 36 0.45 17.67 17.19
C LEU A 36 -0.18 16.52 16.40
N CYS A 37 -1.41 16.71 15.91
CA CYS A 37 -2.15 15.76 15.09
C CYS A 37 -2.63 16.45 13.80
N SER A 38 -1.87 16.31 12.72
CA SER A 38 -2.22 16.80 11.38
C SER A 38 -1.69 15.86 10.30
N TRP A 39 -2.15 16.00 9.05
CA TRP A 39 -1.57 15.25 7.93
C TRP A 39 -0.09 15.60 7.71
N GLN A 40 0.27 16.87 7.89
CA GLN A 40 1.67 17.31 7.82
C GLN A 40 2.52 16.65 8.92
N ALA A 41 2.00 16.52 10.14
CA ALA A 41 2.70 15.81 11.21
C ALA A 41 2.88 14.32 10.89
N LEU A 42 1.87 13.67 10.28
CA LEU A 42 1.97 12.27 9.86
C LEU A 42 3.07 12.08 8.80
N PHE A 43 2.92 12.75 7.67
CA PHE A 43 3.80 12.52 6.52
C PHE A 43 5.18 13.11 6.76
N GLY A 44 5.30 14.18 7.54
CA GLY A 44 6.57 14.69 8.03
C GLY A 44 7.28 13.71 8.97
N ALA A 45 6.56 13.00 9.85
CA ALA A 45 7.15 11.95 10.67
C ALA A 45 7.60 10.76 9.81
N LEU A 46 6.78 10.31 8.84
CA LEU A 46 7.16 9.24 7.91
C LEU A 46 8.40 9.60 7.10
N ASP A 47 8.48 10.83 6.59
CA ASP A 47 9.65 11.34 5.85
C ASP A 47 10.88 11.42 6.75
N PHE A 48 10.73 11.91 7.98
CA PHE A 48 11.79 11.94 8.98
C PHE A 48 12.38 10.54 9.20
N TYR A 49 11.57 9.53 9.49
CA TYR A 49 12.10 8.16 9.67
C TYR A 49 12.65 7.58 8.38
N ALA A 50 12.03 7.85 7.22
CA ALA A 50 12.56 7.39 5.93
C ALA A 50 13.95 7.99 5.64
N GLY A 51 14.25 9.20 6.13
CA GLY A 51 15.58 9.80 6.08
C GLY A 51 16.57 9.17 7.08
N HIS A 52 16.13 8.95 8.32
CA HIS A 52 17.00 8.47 9.41
C HIS A 52 17.33 6.97 9.32
N LEU A 53 16.45 6.17 8.73
CA LEU A 53 16.61 4.71 8.61
C LEU A 53 17.32 4.28 7.32
N ARG A 54 17.61 5.21 6.41
CA ARG A 54 18.40 4.89 5.22
C ARG A 54 19.80 4.46 5.68
N PRO A 55 20.34 3.36 5.15
CA PRO A 55 21.69 2.91 5.50
C PRO A 55 22.69 4.04 5.21
N GLY A 56 23.23 4.63 6.27
CA GLY A 56 24.45 5.43 6.18
C GLY A 56 25.65 4.52 5.92
N GLU A 57 26.78 5.11 5.52
CA GLU A 57 28.04 4.39 5.36
C GLU A 57 28.35 3.60 6.66
N PRO A 58 28.63 2.29 6.59
CA PRO A 58 28.80 1.47 7.78
C PRO A 58 30.13 1.82 8.46
N ASP A 59 30.08 2.70 9.46
CA ASP A 59 31.19 2.89 10.38
C ASP A 59 31.17 1.75 11.43
N PRO A 60 32.19 0.88 11.49
CA PRO A 60 32.26 -0.24 12.43
C PRO A 60 32.33 0.17 13.90
N LEU A 61 32.47 1.46 14.20
CA LEU A 61 32.44 2.03 15.56
C LEU A 61 31.12 2.77 15.87
N ALA A 62 30.16 2.80 14.94
CA ALA A 62 28.91 3.53 15.11
C ALA A 62 27.96 2.88 16.13
N ALA A 63 27.10 3.75 16.68
CA ALA A 63 25.97 3.39 17.54
C ALA A 63 25.09 2.29 16.91
N PRO A 64 24.27 1.58 17.72
CA PRO A 64 23.28 0.63 17.20
C PRO A 64 22.46 1.26 16.05
N PRO A 65 22.03 0.44 15.08
CA PRO A 65 21.29 0.93 13.93
C PRO A 65 20.09 1.75 14.40
N PRO A 66 19.75 2.84 13.70
CA PRO A 66 18.58 3.65 14.06
C PRO A 66 17.34 2.76 13.99
N GLU A 67 16.58 2.72 15.08
CA GLU A 67 15.34 1.97 15.20
C GLU A 67 14.20 2.92 15.60
N ILE A 68 12.98 2.61 15.17
CA ILE A 68 11.79 3.37 15.57
C ILE A 68 11.33 2.84 16.94
N PRO A 69 11.23 3.70 17.99
CA PRO A 69 10.62 3.34 19.26
C PRO A 69 9.22 2.72 19.12
N ASP A 70 8.92 1.69 19.91
CA ASP A 70 7.62 0.98 19.86
C ASP A 70 6.40 1.90 20.03
N ALA A 71 6.51 2.92 20.88
CA ALA A 71 5.47 3.91 21.09
C ALA A 71 5.17 4.71 19.81
N GLU A 72 6.21 5.04 19.05
CA GLU A 72 6.09 5.77 17.78
C GLU A 72 5.55 4.84 16.68
N VAL A 73 5.96 3.57 16.64
CA VAL A 73 5.37 2.57 15.75
C VAL A 73 3.87 2.44 16.00
N ALA A 74 3.43 2.39 17.26
CA ALA A 74 2.00 2.33 17.61
C ALA A 74 1.24 3.59 17.16
N LEU A 75 1.84 4.76 17.32
CA LEU A 75 1.30 6.06 16.91
C LEU A 75 1.16 6.14 15.38
N LEU A 76 2.22 5.85 14.63
CA LEU A 76 2.22 5.83 13.16
C LEU A 76 1.17 4.87 12.63
N ARG A 77 1.06 3.67 13.20
CA ARG A 77 0.01 2.70 12.84
C ARG A 77 -1.40 3.21 13.15
N ALA A 78 -1.59 4.00 14.20
CA ALA A 78 -2.90 4.60 14.50
C ALA A 78 -3.26 5.71 13.51
N PHE A 79 -2.28 6.52 13.11
CA PHE A 79 -2.46 7.57 12.11
C PHE A 79 -2.71 6.99 10.71
N LEU A 80 -1.98 5.97 10.30
CA LEU A 80 -2.21 5.25 9.04
C LEU A 80 -3.62 4.62 9.00
N ARG A 81 -4.10 4.08 10.13
CA ARG A 81 -5.49 3.60 10.26
C ARG A 81 -6.52 4.73 10.10
N LEU A 82 -6.26 5.91 10.66
CA LEU A 82 -7.12 7.09 10.46
C LEU A 82 -7.11 7.52 8.99
N CYS A 83 -5.92 7.65 8.38
CA CYS A 83 -5.75 7.98 6.97
C CYS A 83 -6.60 7.05 6.09
N ARG A 84 -6.42 5.73 6.27
CA ARG A 84 -7.17 4.69 5.57
C ARG A 84 -8.69 4.87 5.71
N SER A 85 -9.18 5.06 6.94
CA SER A 85 -10.61 5.24 7.16
C SER A 85 -11.15 6.49 6.47
N VAL A 86 -10.39 7.58 6.47
CA VAL A 86 -10.80 8.84 5.83
C VAL A 86 -10.85 8.71 4.32
N ILE A 87 -9.79 8.17 3.70
CA ILE A 87 -9.71 8.03 2.24
C ILE A 87 -10.69 6.98 1.69
N GLN A 88 -11.07 5.98 2.48
CA GLN A 88 -12.07 4.97 2.10
C GLN A 88 -13.51 5.52 2.05
N HIS A 89 -13.79 6.63 2.73
CA HIS A 89 -15.14 7.18 2.79
C HIS A 89 -15.26 8.55 2.11
N SER A 90 -14.14 9.21 1.80
CA SER A 90 -14.13 10.49 1.08
C SER A 90 -13.13 10.48 -0.07
N VAL A 91 -13.67 10.45 -1.29
CA VAL A 91 -12.88 10.61 -2.52
C VAL A 91 -12.18 11.98 -2.55
N VAL A 92 -12.80 13.03 -2.01
CA VAL A 92 -12.21 14.37 -1.92
C VAL A 92 -10.97 14.36 -1.04
N ALA A 93 -11.02 13.69 0.11
CA ALA A 93 -9.87 13.53 0.99
C ALA A 93 -8.80 12.64 0.34
N ARG A 94 -9.21 11.58 -0.35
CA ARG A 94 -8.32 10.67 -1.09
C ARG A 94 -7.53 11.42 -2.15
N THR A 95 -8.17 12.22 -3.00
CA THR A 95 -7.50 13.02 -4.03
C THR A 95 -6.63 14.11 -3.43
N ALA A 96 -7.12 14.84 -2.42
CA ALA A 96 -6.36 15.91 -1.77
C ALA A 96 -5.06 15.41 -1.14
N ILE A 97 -5.08 14.26 -0.45
CA ILE A 97 -3.89 13.67 0.17
C ILE A 97 -2.95 13.09 -0.91
N TYR A 98 -3.51 12.46 -1.95
CA TYR A 98 -2.73 11.82 -3.01
C TYR A 98 -1.97 12.84 -3.88
N ASP A 99 -2.63 13.93 -4.28
CA ASP A 99 -2.07 14.95 -5.18
C ASP A 99 -1.22 16.00 -4.45
N SER A 100 -1.27 16.05 -3.11
CA SER A 100 -0.49 17.01 -2.32
C SER A 100 1.00 16.71 -2.41
N THR A 101 1.74 17.58 -3.09
CA THR A 101 3.21 17.52 -3.20
C THR A 101 3.90 17.84 -1.88
N GLU A 102 3.26 18.61 -0.99
CA GLU A 102 3.78 18.92 0.34
C GLU A 102 3.81 17.69 1.25
N LEU A 103 2.77 16.86 1.18
CA LEU A 103 2.70 15.62 1.96
C LEU A 103 3.56 14.51 1.33
N GLY A 104 3.65 14.49 -0.02
CA GLY A 104 4.43 13.49 -0.74
C GLY A 104 4.05 12.06 -0.33
N ALA A 105 2.75 11.81 -0.07
CA ALA A 105 2.27 10.65 0.65
C ALA A 105 2.76 9.32 0.07
N MET A 106 2.69 9.15 -1.25
CA MET A 106 3.18 7.94 -1.91
C MET A 106 4.70 7.82 -1.80
N THR A 107 5.45 8.88 -2.08
CA THR A 107 6.91 8.89 -2.02
C THR A 107 7.42 8.53 -0.63
N THR A 108 6.84 9.11 0.43
CA THR A 108 7.23 8.86 1.82
C THR A 108 6.89 7.44 2.26
N MET A 109 5.69 6.94 1.92
CA MET A 109 5.30 5.55 2.22
C MET A 109 6.20 4.53 1.52
N PHE A 110 6.48 4.68 0.23
CA PHE A 110 7.38 3.78 -0.51
C PHE A 110 8.84 3.88 -0.06
N ALA A 111 9.32 5.08 0.30
CA ALA A 111 10.66 5.24 0.87
C ALA A 111 10.82 4.49 2.20
N LEU A 112 9.80 4.53 3.06
CA LEU A 112 9.82 3.81 4.34
C LEU A 112 9.66 2.28 4.15
N LEU A 113 8.91 1.84 3.15
CA LEU A 113 8.81 0.42 2.77
C LEU A 113 10.15 -0.17 2.29
N ALA A 114 11.03 0.65 1.72
CA ALA A 114 12.39 0.25 1.36
C ALA A 114 13.36 0.18 2.55
N CYS A 115 12.98 0.72 3.72
CA CYS A 115 13.79 0.70 4.93
C CYS A 115 13.54 -0.57 5.78
N VAL A 116 14.44 -0.84 6.71
CA VAL A 116 14.26 -1.89 7.71
C VAL A 116 13.35 -1.36 8.81
N VAL A 117 12.05 -1.65 8.70
CA VAL A 117 11.02 -1.28 9.68
C VAL A 117 10.24 -2.51 10.14
N PRO A 118 9.62 -2.48 11.33
CA PRO A 118 8.82 -3.62 11.81
C PRO A 118 7.71 -4.04 10.84
N VAL A 119 7.52 -5.35 10.68
CA VAL A 119 6.52 -5.95 9.76
C VAL A 119 5.11 -5.38 9.98
N ALA A 120 4.74 -5.11 11.23
CA ALA A 120 3.43 -4.52 11.56
C ALA A 120 3.24 -3.09 11.02
N LEU A 121 4.32 -2.33 10.84
CA LEU A 121 4.31 -1.01 10.21
C LEU A 121 4.30 -1.14 8.68
N LYS A 122 5.09 -2.05 8.10
CA LYS A 122 5.04 -2.35 6.64
C LYS A 122 3.63 -2.74 6.20
N ALA A 123 3.00 -3.64 6.94
CA ALA A 123 1.62 -4.04 6.69
C ALA A 123 0.65 -2.84 6.75
N ALA A 124 0.83 -1.94 7.71
CA ALA A 124 -0.01 -0.75 7.83
C ALA A 124 0.20 0.25 6.69
N LEU A 125 1.43 0.41 6.20
CA LEU A 125 1.76 1.22 5.02
C LEU A 125 1.14 0.62 3.76
N LEU A 126 1.37 -0.67 3.50
CA LEU A 126 0.82 -1.39 2.35
C LEU A 126 -0.70 -1.34 2.31
N ASP A 127 -1.37 -1.56 3.44
CA ASP A 127 -2.82 -1.43 3.51
C ASP A 127 -3.31 0.02 3.25
N THR A 128 -2.52 1.03 3.62
CA THR A 128 -2.88 2.43 3.38
C THR A 128 -2.72 2.77 1.90
N VAL A 129 -1.63 2.31 1.27
CA VAL A 129 -1.43 2.40 -0.19
C VAL A 129 -2.56 1.65 -0.93
N ALA A 130 -2.94 0.46 -0.47
CA ALA A 130 -4.04 -0.32 -1.04
C ALA A 130 -5.36 0.47 -1.00
N ALA A 131 -5.64 1.18 0.10
CA ALA A 131 -6.85 1.98 0.24
C ALA A 131 -6.91 3.21 -0.69
N PHE A 132 -5.79 3.72 -1.19
CA PHE A 132 -5.81 4.74 -2.26
C PHE A 132 -6.23 4.15 -3.61
N GLY A 133 -5.77 2.93 -3.90
CA GLY A 133 -6.07 2.23 -5.15
C GLY A 133 -7.43 1.52 -5.16
N ALA A 134 -7.98 1.15 -4.00
CA ALA A 134 -9.18 0.33 -3.91
C ALA A 134 -10.45 1.05 -4.38
N LEU A 135 -11.29 0.36 -5.16
CA LEU A 135 -12.67 0.78 -5.39
C LEU A 135 -13.53 0.47 -4.16
N ASP A 136 -14.30 1.47 -3.71
CA ASP A 136 -15.23 1.30 -2.61
C ASP A 136 -16.46 0.50 -3.08
N ASN A 137 -17.05 -0.31 -2.19
CA ASN A 137 -18.21 -1.15 -2.51
C ASN A 137 -19.41 -0.35 -3.03
N ASP A 138 -19.57 0.90 -2.58
CA ASP A 138 -20.63 1.81 -3.04
C ASP A 138 -20.41 2.25 -4.50
N VAL A 139 -19.16 2.41 -4.93
CA VAL A 139 -18.81 2.74 -6.32
C VAL A 139 -19.02 1.53 -7.23
N LEU A 140 -18.79 0.32 -6.73
CA LEU A 140 -19.06 -0.92 -7.47
C LEU A 140 -20.55 -1.22 -7.62
N ALA A 141 -21.37 -0.87 -6.63
CA ALA A 141 -22.81 -1.14 -6.62
C ALA A 141 -23.63 -0.13 -7.45
N ASN A 142 -23.15 1.11 -7.58
CA ASN A 142 -23.87 2.19 -8.26
C ASN A 142 -23.35 2.42 -9.68
N SER A 143 -24.20 2.26 -10.70
CA SER A 143 -23.88 2.62 -12.08
C SER A 143 -24.47 4.00 -12.42
N GLY A 144 -23.60 5.01 -12.52
CA GLY A 144 -24.01 6.37 -12.88
C GLY A 144 -22.81 7.26 -13.17
N ALA A 145 -23.05 8.37 -13.88
CA ALA A 145 -21.98 9.27 -14.35
C ALA A 145 -21.04 9.78 -13.24
N GLN A 146 -21.56 9.94 -12.02
CA GLN A 146 -20.77 10.32 -10.85
C GLN A 146 -19.91 9.17 -10.31
N ALA A 147 -20.41 7.93 -10.34
CA ALA A 147 -19.64 6.75 -9.96
C ALA A 147 -18.54 6.45 -11.00
N ASP A 148 -18.85 6.63 -12.29
CA ASP A 148 -17.89 6.45 -13.38
C ASP A 148 -16.73 7.46 -13.31
N SER A 149 -17.02 8.72 -12.95
CA SER A 149 -15.97 9.74 -12.80
C SER A 149 -15.05 9.43 -11.62
N VAL A 150 -15.60 9.00 -10.48
CA VAL A 150 -14.82 8.54 -9.32
C VAL A 150 -13.97 7.33 -9.68
N ARG A 151 -14.56 6.34 -10.38
CA ARG A 151 -13.86 5.13 -10.82
C ARG A 151 -12.64 5.47 -11.67
N ARG A 152 -12.77 6.37 -12.65
CA ARG A 152 -11.64 6.80 -13.50
C ARG A 152 -10.50 7.44 -12.72
N VAL A 153 -10.83 8.24 -11.69
CA VAL A 153 -9.83 8.86 -10.81
C VAL A 153 -9.08 7.78 -10.03
N VAL A 154 -9.79 6.80 -9.47
CA VAL A 154 -9.20 5.70 -8.71
C VAL A 154 -8.39 4.76 -9.62
N ASP A 155 -8.84 4.51 -10.86
CA ASP A 155 -8.09 3.76 -11.88
C ASP A 155 -6.75 4.44 -12.24
N GLU A 156 -6.74 5.77 -12.34
CA GLU A 156 -5.51 6.55 -12.55
C GLU A 156 -4.56 6.47 -11.34
N MET A 157 -5.09 6.57 -10.11
CA MET A 157 -4.29 6.37 -8.90
C MET A 157 -3.69 4.97 -8.86
N ALA A 158 -4.48 3.93 -9.17
CA ALA A 158 -4.02 2.55 -9.22
C ALA A 158 -2.90 2.36 -10.25
N ARG A 159 -3.01 2.94 -11.45
CA ARG A 159 -1.95 2.89 -12.48
C ARG A 159 -0.64 3.51 -12.00
N ARG A 160 -0.71 4.65 -11.31
CA ARG A 160 0.47 5.30 -10.72
C ARG A 160 1.06 4.49 -9.56
N ILE A 161 0.23 3.87 -8.73
CA ILE A 161 0.68 2.97 -7.65
C ILE A 161 1.39 1.75 -8.26
N TRP A 162 0.85 1.16 -9.33
CA TRP A 162 1.53 0.10 -10.07
C TRP A 162 2.91 0.53 -10.57
N ALA A 163 3.02 1.72 -11.16
CA ALA A 163 4.29 2.25 -11.63
C ALA A 163 5.29 2.45 -10.48
N GLN A 164 4.84 2.97 -9.32
CA GLN A 164 5.67 3.11 -8.12
C GLN A 164 6.08 1.76 -7.53
N LEU A 165 5.17 0.79 -7.50
CA LEU A 165 5.44 -0.56 -7.02
C LEU A 165 6.51 -1.24 -7.89
N GLU A 166 6.36 -1.16 -9.22
CA GLU A 166 7.34 -1.68 -10.18
C GLU A 166 8.68 -0.93 -10.07
N GLN A 167 8.68 0.38 -9.85
CA GLN A 167 9.90 1.17 -9.64
C GLN A 167 10.63 0.78 -8.33
N SER A 168 9.88 0.50 -7.28
CA SER A 168 10.41 0.13 -5.96
C SER A 168 11.07 -1.25 -5.94
N GLN A 169 10.70 -2.13 -6.88
CA GLN A 169 11.14 -3.53 -6.91
C GLN A 169 10.92 -4.26 -5.57
N MET A 170 9.88 -3.88 -4.80
CA MET A 170 9.50 -4.57 -3.56
C MET A 170 9.26 -6.07 -3.77
N LEU A 171 8.60 -6.41 -4.86
CA LEU A 171 8.70 -7.73 -5.45
C LEU A 171 9.78 -7.64 -6.54
N PRO A 172 10.85 -8.45 -6.49
CA PRO A 172 11.85 -8.47 -7.54
C PRO A 172 11.24 -9.06 -8.81
N THR A 173 10.75 -8.18 -9.70
CA THR A 173 10.17 -8.56 -10.99
C THR A 173 11.20 -8.56 -12.11
N ALA A 174 12.33 -7.87 -11.92
CA ALA A 174 13.47 -7.90 -12.82
C ALA A 174 14.15 -9.29 -12.76
N GLY A 175 14.32 -9.92 -13.92
CA GLY A 175 15.08 -11.18 -14.02
C GLY A 175 16.52 -11.02 -13.53
N ASP A 176 17.15 -12.13 -13.14
CA ASP A 176 18.51 -12.13 -12.56
C ASP A 176 19.56 -11.41 -13.42
N GLY A 177 19.38 -11.36 -14.74
CA GLY A 177 20.25 -10.60 -15.66
C GLY A 177 20.09 -9.07 -15.61
N ALA A 178 18.90 -8.55 -15.28
CA ALA A 178 18.66 -7.11 -15.16
C ALA A 178 19.06 -6.55 -13.78
N ARG A 179 19.06 -7.42 -12.74
CA ARG A 179 19.54 -7.09 -11.39
C ARG A 179 21.03 -6.71 -11.37
N ALA A 180 21.83 -7.30 -12.25
CA ALA A 180 23.26 -7.00 -12.39
C ALA A 180 23.56 -5.60 -12.97
N LEU A 181 22.62 -4.99 -13.70
CA LEU A 181 22.76 -3.63 -14.25
C LEU A 181 22.23 -2.54 -13.31
N ALA A 182 21.45 -2.93 -12.29
CA ALA A 182 20.88 -2.04 -11.27
C ALA A 182 21.78 -1.85 -10.03
N VAL A 183 23.08 -2.19 -10.12
CA VAL A 183 24.07 -2.15 -9.03
C VAL A 183 24.35 -0.73 -8.48
N GLY A 184 23.77 0.33 -9.05
CA GLY A 184 23.95 1.72 -8.61
C GLY A 184 22.80 2.35 -7.83
N ARG A 185 21.67 1.67 -7.60
CA ARG A 185 20.48 2.25 -6.97
C ARG A 185 20.02 1.44 -5.77
N GLY A 186 20.69 1.62 -4.62
CA GLY A 186 20.17 1.27 -3.29
C GLY A 186 19.53 -0.11 -3.13
N SER A 187 19.83 -1.05 -4.03
CA SER A 187 19.30 -2.39 -3.93
C SER A 187 20.04 -2.98 -2.74
N SER A 188 19.30 -3.26 -1.68
CA SER A 188 19.68 -4.28 -0.73
C SER A 188 19.82 -5.58 -1.54
N GLY A 189 21.00 -5.74 -2.13
CA GLY A 189 21.32 -6.76 -3.10
C GLY A 189 21.20 -8.14 -2.45
N ALA A 190 20.61 -9.04 -3.21
CA ALA A 190 20.59 -10.49 -3.01
C ALA A 190 19.72 -11.08 -1.88
N ARG A 191 19.18 -10.31 -0.92
CA ARG A 191 18.31 -10.83 0.17
C ARG A 191 17.17 -9.87 0.55
N GLY A 192 16.64 -9.13 -0.42
CA GLY A 192 15.63 -8.10 -0.19
C GLY A 192 14.32 -8.36 -0.94
N GLY A 193 13.22 -7.91 -0.35
CA GLY A 193 11.89 -7.91 -0.95
C GLY A 193 10.91 -8.84 -0.25
N ILE A 194 9.64 -8.73 -0.61
CA ILE A 194 8.54 -9.38 0.11
C ILE A 194 8.66 -10.91 0.16
N ALA A 195 9.23 -11.53 -0.87
CA ALA A 195 9.44 -12.98 -0.88
C ALA A 195 10.45 -13.42 0.19
N TYR A 196 11.49 -12.62 0.45
CA TYR A 196 12.44 -12.89 1.52
C TYR A 196 11.80 -12.65 2.89
N GLU A 197 11.04 -11.56 3.05
CA GLU A 197 10.37 -11.25 4.31
C GLU A 197 9.33 -12.31 4.69
N LEU A 198 8.61 -12.83 3.71
CA LEU A 198 7.67 -13.93 3.88
C LEU A 198 8.36 -15.18 4.45
N GLU A 199 9.45 -15.63 3.82
CA GLU A 199 10.08 -16.91 4.17
C GLU A 199 11.01 -16.82 5.39
N GLU A 200 11.66 -15.68 5.64
CA GLU A 200 12.67 -15.54 6.70
C GLU A 200 12.16 -14.80 7.94
N VAL A 201 11.25 -13.83 7.78
CA VAL A 201 10.78 -12.98 8.88
C VAL A 201 9.39 -13.43 9.37
N GLU A 202 8.41 -13.47 8.46
CA GLU A 202 7.02 -13.81 8.81
C GLU A 202 6.86 -15.29 9.13
N ALA A 203 7.50 -16.20 8.39
CA ALA A 203 7.45 -17.62 8.68
C ALA A 203 8.12 -17.98 10.02
N ALA A 204 9.19 -17.28 10.39
CA ALA A 204 9.83 -17.44 11.70
C ALA A 204 8.95 -16.93 12.85
N ALA A 205 8.17 -15.88 12.62
CA ALA A 205 7.21 -15.34 13.59
C ALA A 205 5.86 -16.08 13.61
N GLU A 206 5.63 -16.98 12.65
CA GLU A 206 4.36 -17.69 12.42
C GLU A 206 3.14 -16.76 12.25
N THR A 207 3.37 -15.53 11.79
CA THR A 207 2.34 -14.51 11.55
C THR A 207 2.62 -13.78 10.25
N TYR A 208 1.60 -13.54 9.43
CA TYR A 208 1.76 -13.07 8.04
C TYR A 208 1.11 -11.70 7.73
N PRO A 209 1.26 -10.65 8.58
CA PRO A 209 0.57 -9.38 8.38
C PRO A 209 1.01 -8.61 7.12
N GLU A 210 2.29 -8.62 6.75
CA GLU A 210 2.83 -7.94 5.57
C GLU A 210 2.42 -8.66 4.28
N THR A 211 2.61 -9.98 4.20
CA THR A 211 2.16 -10.76 3.04
C THR A 211 0.67 -10.55 2.79
N ARG A 212 -0.15 -10.57 3.85
CA ARG A 212 -1.59 -10.31 3.72
C ARG A 212 -1.88 -8.88 3.24
N ALA A 213 -1.13 -7.88 3.69
CA ALA A 213 -1.30 -6.50 3.24
C ALA A 213 -0.87 -6.29 1.79
N PHE A 214 0.19 -6.98 1.34
CA PHE A 214 0.62 -6.95 -0.05
C PHE A 214 -0.37 -7.65 -0.98
N VAL A 215 -0.89 -8.81 -0.59
CA VAL A 215 -1.93 -9.49 -1.39
C VAL A 215 -3.18 -8.60 -1.47
N ARG A 216 -3.56 -7.90 -0.39
CA ARG A 216 -4.62 -6.87 -0.45
C ARG A 216 -4.30 -5.72 -1.39
N LEU A 217 -3.05 -5.25 -1.42
CA LEU A 217 -2.62 -4.22 -2.36
C LEU A 217 -2.78 -4.71 -3.80
N VAL A 218 -2.27 -5.91 -4.12
CA VAL A 218 -2.40 -6.50 -5.46
C VAL A 218 -3.87 -6.65 -5.85
N ALA A 219 -4.70 -7.20 -4.96
CA ALA A 219 -6.15 -7.29 -5.18
C ALA A 219 -6.73 -5.90 -5.44
N ALA A 220 -6.51 -4.95 -4.54
CA ALA A 220 -7.04 -3.59 -4.61
C ALA A 220 -6.66 -2.84 -5.90
N LEU A 221 -5.53 -3.17 -6.54
CA LEU A 221 -5.10 -2.51 -7.77
C LEU A 221 -5.60 -3.19 -9.05
N ILE A 222 -6.26 -4.35 -8.98
CA ILE A 222 -6.87 -5.04 -10.13
C ILE A 222 -8.37 -4.76 -10.10
N HIS A 223 -8.84 -3.90 -11.02
CA HIS A 223 -10.24 -3.49 -11.13
C HIS A 223 -10.93 -4.20 -12.28
N VAL A 224 -11.80 -5.13 -11.92
CA VAL A 224 -12.61 -5.87 -12.88
C VAL A 224 -13.80 -4.99 -13.32
N PRO A 225 -14.12 -4.90 -14.63
CA PRO A 225 -15.35 -4.27 -15.09
C PRO A 225 -16.57 -5.10 -14.67
N ALA A 226 -17.63 -4.44 -14.20
CA ALA A 226 -18.87 -5.09 -13.76
C ALA A 226 -19.50 -5.98 -14.85
N ASP A 227 -19.22 -5.70 -16.12
CA ASP A 227 -19.71 -6.46 -17.28
C ASP A 227 -18.92 -7.76 -17.55
N ALA A 228 -17.84 -8.04 -16.82
CA ALA A 228 -17.03 -9.25 -16.99
C ALA A 228 -17.63 -10.50 -16.30
N VAL A 229 -18.78 -10.37 -15.64
CA VAL A 229 -19.49 -11.49 -15.01
C VAL A 229 -20.14 -12.36 -16.10
N GLY A 230 -19.33 -13.25 -16.68
CA GLY A 230 -19.75 -14.13 -17.76
C GLY A 230 -18.58 -14.59 -18.62
N VAL A 231 -17.58 -15.24 -18.01
CA VAL A 231 -16.42 -15.76 -18.74
C VAL A 231 -16.84 -16.99 -19.56
N THR A 232 -17.32 -16.76 -20.79
CA THR A 232 -17.18 -17.76 -21.85
C THR A 232 -15.75 -17.68 -22.39
N ALA A 233 -15.20 -18.79 -22.87
CA ALA A 233 -13.81 -18.86 -23.37
C ALA A 233 -13.52 -17.82 -24.49
N GLU A 234 -14.54 -17.35 -25.19
CA GLU A 234 -14.45 -16.30 -26.21
C GLU A 234 -14.35 -14.89 -25.57
N ALA A 235 -15.03 -14.64 -24.44
CA ALA A 235 -14.94 -13.38 -23.69
C ALA A 235 -13.59 -13.19 -22.98
N ALA A 236 -12.88 -14.28 -22.65
CA ALA A 236 -11.51 -14.22 -22.12
C ALA A 236 -10.51 -13.66 -23.15
N SER A 237 -10.75 -13.89 -24.45
CA SER A 237 -9.94 -13.34 -25.55
C SER A 237 -10.29 -11.87 -25.87
N ALA A 238 -11.47 -11.41 -25.44
CA ALA A 238 -11.96 -10.04 -25.56
C ALA A 238 -11.94 -9.28 -24.23
N ALA A 239 -11.38 -9.88 -23.16
CA ALA A 239 -11.31 -9.28 -21.84
C ALA A 239 -10.47 -8.00 -21.95
N SER A 240 -11.17 -6.88 -21.99
CA SER A 240 -10.56 -5.56 -21.96
C SER A 240 -9.62 -5.52 -20.77
N ALA A 241 -8.36 -5.15 -21.02
CA ALA A 241 -7.36 -4.99 -19.97
C ALA A 241 -7.95 -4.19 -18.79
N SER A 242 -7.70 -4.65 -17.56
CA SER A 242 -8.11 -3.94 -16.34
C SER A 242 -7.71 -2.47 -16.45
N ALA A 243 -8.68 -1.55 -16.39
CA ALA A 243 -8.45 -0.11 -16.57
C ALA A 243 -7.44 0.48 -15.57
N SER A 244 -7.25 -0.22 -14.44
CA SER A 244 -6.31 0.12 -13.38
C SER A 244 -4.87 -0.36 -13.63
N VAL A 245 -4.62 -1.24 -14.60
CA VAL A 245 -3.29 -1.81 -14.87
C VAL A 245 -2.64 -1.10 -16.06
N PRO A 246 -1.43 -0.53 -15.92
CA PRO A 246 -0.72 0.04 -17.05
C PRO A 246 -0.34 -1.05 -18.07
N ALA A 247 -0.64 -0.82 -19.36
CA ALA A 247 -0.33 -1.79 -20.43
C ALA A 247 1.18 -2.01 -20.63
N ASP A 248 1.99 -1.02 -20.22
CA ASP A 248 3.44 -0.99 -20.33
C ASP A 248 4.16 -1.36 -19.01
N LEU A 249 3.42 -1.87 -18.01
CA LEU A 249 3.96 -2.21 -16.68
C LEU A 249 5.11 -3.23 -16.78
N GLY A 250 6.34 -2.79 -16.52
CA GLY A 250 7.54 -3.64 -16.60
C GLY A 250 8.11 -3.82 -18.02
N SER A 251 7.55 -3.15 -19.03
CA SER A 251 7.95 -3.28 -20.44
C SER A 251 9.42 -2.99 -20.73
N ALA A 252 10.08 -2.22 -19.85
CA ALA A 252 11.49 -1.88 -19.97
C ALA A 252 12.45 -3.05 -19.79
N TYR A 253 12.06 -4.12 -19.06
CA TYR A 253 12.97 -5.22 -18.72
C TYR A 253 12.30 -6.60 -18.56
N ARG A 254 10.98 -6.70 -18.71
CA ARG A 254 10.23 -7.97 -18.68
C ARG A 254 9.01 -7.91 -19.59
N VAL A 255 8.34 -9.05 -19.75
CA VAL A 255 7.02 -9.10 -20.41
C VAL A 255 6.06 -8.19 -19.64
N PRO A 256 5.38 -7.24 -20.32
CA PRO A 256 4.48 -6.30 -19.65
C PRO A 256 3.31 -6.99 -18.93
N GLY A 257 2.84 -6.38 -17.86
CA GLY A 257 1.62 -6.79 -17.15
C GLY A 257 1.86 -7.25 -15.71
N VAL A 258 0.84 -7.87 -15.11
CA VAL A 258 0.82 -8.24 -13.67
C VAL A 258 1.32 -9.65 -13.37
N GLY A 259 1.76 -10.41 -14.39
CA GLY A 259 2.17 -11.81 -14.28
C GLY A 259 3.04 -12.15 -13.06
N PRO A 260 4.16 -11.45 -12.82
CA PRO A 260 5.03 -11.73 -11.66
C PRO A 260 4.33 -11.60 -10.30
N TYR A 261 3.42 -10.64 -10.16
CA TYR A 261 2.66 -10.43 -8.93
C TYR A 261 1.65 -11.55 -8.71
N VAL A 262 0.94 -11.97 -9.77
CA VAL A 262 0.00 -13.09 -9.71
C VAL A 262 0.73 -14.41 -9.44
N SER A 263 1.85 -14.67 -10.12
CA SER A 263 2.69 -15.85 -9.85
C SER A 263 3.19 -15.87 -8.41
N PHE A 264 3.60 -14.73 -7.85
CA PHE A 264 3.97 -14.66 -6.43
C PHE A 264 2.80 -15.05 -5.51
N VAL A 265 1.60 -14.51 -5.75
CA VAL A 265 0.40 -14.85 -4.95
C VAL A 265 0.05 -16.33 -5.07
N LEU A 266 0.12 -16.92 -6.26
CA LEU A 266 -0.19 -18.33 -6.47
C LEU A 266 0.89 -19.25 -5.89
N ASP A 267 2.13 -19.10 -6.36
CA ASP A 267 3.20 -20.05 -6.10
C ASP A 267 3.80 -19.88 -4.70
N SER A 268 3.94 -18.63 -4.26
CA SER A 268 4.60 -18.33 -2.99
C SER A 268 3.61 -18.17 -1.84
N VAL A 269 2.38 -17.72 -2.07
CA VAL A 269 1.39 -17.51 -0.99
C VAL A 269 0.38 -18.67 -0.93
N LEU A 270 -0.41 -18.89 -1.98
CA LEU A 270 -1.53 -19.83 -1.99
C LEU A 270 -1.09 -21.30 -1.89
N LEU A 271 -0.21 -21.76 -2.77
CA LEU A 271 0.22 -23.16 -2.83
C LEU A 271 1.02 -23.57 -1.58
N LYS A 272 1.82 -22.65 -1.04
CA LYS A 272 2.61 -22.87 0.17
C LYS A 272 1.86 -22.60 1.48
N ALA A 273 0.65 -22.05 1.44
CA ALA A 273 -0.11 -21.73 2.66
C ALA A 273 -0.36 -22.97 3.54
N GLU A 274 -0.53 -24.15 2.96
CA GLU A 274 -0.75 -25.36 3.76
C GLU A 274 0.51 -25.84 4.49
N GLN A 275 1.69 -25.57 3.93
CA GLN A 275 2.98 -26.03 4.44
C GLN A 275 3.52 -25.13 5.56
N ARG A 276 2.87 -23.99 5.83
CA ARG A 276 3.30 -22.98 6.79
C ARG A 276 2.69 -23.19 8.18
N ALA A 277 3.46 -22.82 9.20
CA ALA A 277 2.99 -22.77 10.58
C ALA A 277 2.28 -21.44 10.84
N TYR A 278 1.20 -21.49 11.63
CA TYR A 278 0.41 -20.31 11.97
C TYR A 278 0.22 -20.24 13.49
N ARG A 279 0.62 -19.11 14.08
CA ARG A 279 0.41 -18.83 15.49
C ARG A 279 -1.08 -18.79 15.84
N VAL A 280 -1.89 -18.27 14.91
CA VAL A 280 -3.35 -18.24 15.03
C VAL A 280 -3.93 -19.06 13.86
N PRO A 281 -4.67 -20.15 14.14
CA PRO A 281 -5.16 -21.03 13.07
C PRO A 281 -6.08 -20.32 12.08
N ASP A 282 -6.84 -19.31 12.54
CA ASP A 282 -7.72 -18.50 11.68
C ASP A 282 -6.97 -17.68 10.64
N GLU A 283 -5.69 -17.37 10.87
CA GLU A 283 -4.88 -16.61 9.91
C GLU A 283 -4.68 -17.38 8.60
N LYS A 284 -4.58 -18.71 8.67
CA LYS A 284 -4.53 -19.58 7.49
C LYS A 284 -5.67 -19.27 6.53
N TRP A 285 -6.91 -19.26 7.03
CA TRP A 285 -8.10 -19.00 6.22
C TRP A 285 -8.14 -17.59 5.65
N ARG A 286 -7.60 -16.61 6.38
CA ARG A 286 -7.47 -15.23 5.89
C ARG A 286 -6.46 -15.13 4.75
N VAL A 287 -5.37 -15.88 4.78
CA VAL A 287 -4.39 -15.95 3.68
C VAL A 287 -5.04 -16.57 2.44
N TYR A 288 -5.75 -17.68 2.59
CA TYR A 288 -6.49 -18.30 1.49
C TYR A 288 -7.53 -17.37 0.88
N ALA A 289 -8.37 -16.74 1.71
CA ALA A 289 -9.42 -15.84 1.23
C ALA A 289 -8.86 -14.68 0.41
N LEU A 290 -7.75 -14.08 0.86
CA LEU A 290 -7.09 -12.98 0.15
C LEU A 290 -6.43 -13.44 -1.16
N ALA A 291 -5.79 -14.61 -1.16
CA ALA A 291 -5.19 -15.14 -2.37
C ALA A 291 -6.26 -15.51 -3.42
N LEU A 292 -7.40 -16.05 -2.99
CA LEU A 292 -8.53 -16.36 -3.87
C LEU A 292 -9.20 -15.09 -4.42
N ASP A 293 -9.30 -14.01 -3.64
CA ASP A 293 -9.79 -12.70 -4.13
C ASP A 293 -8.92 -12.16 -5.28
N VAL A 294 -7.62 -12.41 -5.27
CA VAL A 294 -6.75 -12.05 -6.43
C VAL A 294 -7.03 -12.92 -7.64
N VAL A 295 -7.34 -14.22 -7.45
CA VAL A 295 -7.58 -15.18 -8.55
C VAL A 295 -8.96 -14.99 -9.19
N GLU A 296 -9.93 -14.51 -8.42
CA GLU A 296 -11.27 -14.19 -8.92
C GLU A 296 -11.29 -12.94 -9.82
N ARG A 297 -10.27 -12.09 -9.73
CA ARG A 297 -10.14 -10.84 -10.51
C ARG A 297 -9.49 -11.06 -11.87
#